data_AF-A0A2E7ND81-F1
#
_entry.id   AF-A0A2E7ND81-F1
#
_cell.length_a   1.000
_cell.length_b   1.000
_cell.length_c   1.000
_cell.angle_alpha   90.00
_cell.angle_beta   90.00
_cell.angle_gamma   90.00
#
_symmetry.space_group_name_H-M   'P 1'
#
loop_
_entity.id
_entity.type
_entity.pdbx_description
1 polymer ?
#
loop_
_entity_poly.entity_id
_entity_poly.type
_entity_poly.pdbx_seq_one_letter_code
_entity_poly.pdbx_strand_id
1 'polypeptide(L)'
;MFARNRTSFVLLFVSIILGVYLFRVAVWGPMPLTGIAIDDGYERASGVVHVHTTLSDGGGSPEDVIAAARLNSLDFVVITDHNNLDAFPYAGYHGDTLALVGSELSTTVGHLLALGLEEDPGFRFSGNATDGLVDIHDLGGFAFVAHPLSPRKGLQWSATNLTGPWGIEIINGDNQWRRAGLRSIMTLALFQLNRPYSLLRIMTSPKDTLTYWDDMLEGRDVIGIFGADAHNRLSIIDEWSLKFPSYDSLFSLAQNHLLLNNPLSGEADIDRALILGALREGRFYMGLDGLAPADMFSFIIESRDGRQWTMGQSVPYEPNLRARAGGHVPAGAQIRLLRDGEMFAETLETLNIPLPGVGVYRVEVAVDGWQVPWVISNPIPVFERERLLARTADWPPRSKTVEPAEILDRFDENTVFVASRDTTSMVNENLLDPDGDRHNGGAIRMAFRLGQPTSDHPDVFVALVNLEDRDLEGREGITFWIRADGVYRMWVQVRDENLASSDDSTEWWFTSVKTQTDWEQVSFPFTSLRSINPQTDGQLDLDKVRAIVFVIDKGAMKPGSQGMVWLDDLGVY
;
A
#
# COMPACT_ATOMS: atom_id res chain seq x y z
N MET A 1 48.27 43.90 -3.57
CA MET A 1 48.89 42.67 -4.10
C MET A 1 48.74 41.45 -3.17
N PHE A 2 48.84 41.61 -1.84
CA PHE A 2 48.70 40.48 -0.89
C PHE A 2 47.30 39.83 -0.80
N ALA A 3 46.21 40.56 -1.03
CA ALA A 3 44.85 40.01 -0.98
C ALA A 3 44.52 39.05 -2.15
N ARG A 4 45.15 39.26 -3.32
CA ARG A 4 44.92 38.49 -4.56
C ARG A 4 45.60 37.11 -4.52
N ASN A 5 46.73 36.99 -3.83
CA ASN A 5 47.41 35.69 -3.62
C ASN A 5 46.69 34.81 -2.60
N ARG A 6 46.06 35.38 -1.58
CA ARG A 6 45.26 34.62 -0.60
C ARG A 6 43.99 34.05 -1.23
N THR A 7 43.28 34.82 -2.06
CA THR A 7 42.08 34.34 -2.76
C THR A 7 42.42 33.23 -3.76
N SER A 8 43.50 33.35 -4.53
CA SER A 8 43.95 32.27 -5.43
C SER A 8 44.35 31.00 -4.68
N PHE A 9 45.02 31.13 -3.52
CA PHE A 9 45.40 29.96 -2.71
C PHE A 9 44.18 29.26 -2.09
N VAL A 10 43.21 30.04 -1.60
CA VAL A 10 41.94 29.51 -1.08
C VAL A 10 41.15 28.80 -2.20
N LEU A 11 41.05 29.39 -3.39
CA LEU A 11 40.37 28.77 -4.53
C LEU A 11 41.03 27.47 -4.98
N LEU A 12 42.36 27.43 -5.04
CA LEU A 12 43.11 26.21 -5.36
C LEU A 12 42.86 25.12 -4.31
N PHE A 13 42.93 25.48 -3.02
CA PHE A 13 42.71 24.54 -1.92
C PHE A 13 41.28 23.98 -1.93
N VAL A 14 40.27 24.83 -2.13
CA VAL A 14 38.87 24.41 -2.29
C VAL A 14 38.69 23.50 -3.50
N SER A 15 39.35 23.81 -4.62
CA SER A 15 39.30 22.99 -5.84
C SER A 15 39.92 21.61 -5.64
N ILE A 16 41.03 21.53 -4.89
CA ILE A 16 41.67 20.24 -4.53
C ILE A 16 40.75 19.43 -3.62
N ILE A 17 40.15 20.05 -2.59
CA ILE A 17 39.21 19.37 -1.70
C ILE A 17 38.00 18.85 -2.49
N LEU A 18 37.42 19.68 -3.35
CA LEU A 18 36.30 19.29 -4.19
C LEU A 18 36.70 18.18 -5.16
N GLY A 19 37.87 18.27 -5.79
CA GLY A 19 38.40 17.23 -6.68
C GLY A 19 38.61 15.89 -5.96
N VAL A 20 39.18 15.91 -4.75
CA VAL A 20 39.33 14.71 -3.91
C VAL A 20 37.97 14.14 -3.51
N TYR A 21 37.01 15.00 -3.16
CA TYR A 21 35.65 14.57 -2.84
C TYR A 21 34.96 13.91 -4.03
N LEU A 22 34.96 14.56 -5.19
CA LEU A 22 34.38 14.01 -6.43
C LEU A 22 35.08 12.71 -6.83
N PHE A 23 36.41 12.63 -6.75
CA PHE A 23 37.13 11.40 -7.01
C PHE A 23 36.68 10.28 -6.06
N ARG A 24 36.56 10.56 -4.76
CA ARG A 24 36.04 9.59 -3.77
C ARG A 24 34.63 9.11 -4.11
N VAL A 25 33.74 10.00 -4.55
CA VAL A 25 32.39 9.64 -5.00
C VAL A 25 32.44 8.76 -6.25
N ALA A 26 33.26 9.13 -7.24
CA ALA A 26 33.36 8.39 -8.50
C ALA A 26 33.87 6.96 -8.31
N VAL A 27 34.81 6.74 -7.38
CA VAL A 27 35.39 5.41 -7.10
C VAL A 27 34.69 4.66 -5.98
N TRP A 28 33.62 5.24 -5.39
CA TRP A 28 32.88 4.59 -4.33
C TRP A 28 32.13 3.36 -4.88
N GLY A 29 32.16 2.27 -4.12
CA GLY A 29 31.39 1.07 -4.41
C GLY A 29 30.89 0.42 -3.11
N PRO A 30 30.12 -0.67 -3.23
CA PRO A 30 29.61 -1.42 -2.09
C PRO A 30 30.71 -1.82 -1.11
N MET A 31 30.40 -1.78 0.18
CA MET A 31 31.37 -2.06 1.24
C MET A 31 31.74 -3.54 1.26
N PRO A 32 33.00 -3.88 1.58
CA PRO A 32 33.42 -5.26 1.73
C PRO A 32 32.69 -5.91 2.91
N LEU A 33 32.26 -7.16 2.70
CA LEU A 33 31.63 -7.98 3.72
C LEU A 33 32.67 -8.76 4.53
N THR A 34 32.34 -9.02 5.79
CA THR A 34 33.11 -9.78 6.78
C THR A 34 32.17 -10.68 7.58
N GLY A 35 32.71 -11.58 8.40
CA GLY A 35 31.91 -12.50 9.22
C GLY A 35 31.79 -13.88 8.60
N ILE A 36 31.01 -14.74 9.25
CA ILE A 36 30.82 -16.15 8.87
C ILE A 36 29.33 -16.36 8.64
N ALA A 37 28.97 -16.97 7.52
CA ALA A 37 27.60 -17.35 7.21
C ALA A 37 26.99 -18.17 8.35
N ILE A 38 25.74 -17.86 8.68
CA ILE A 38 24.94 -18.64 9.63
C ILE A 38 24.05 -19.55 8.80
N ASP A 39 24.17 -20.85 9.02
CA ASP A 39 23.22 -21.82 8.49
C ASP A 39 21.94 -21.78 9.34
N ASP A 40 20.88 -21.23 8.76
CA ASP A 40 19.54 -21.15 9.32
C ASP A 40 18.52 -22.01 8.57
N GLY A 41 18.97 -22.79 7.57
CA GLY A 41 18.13 -23.73 6.83
C GLY A 41 17.14 -23.10 5.84
N TYR A 42 17.29 -21.81 5.50
CA TYR A 42 16.44 -21.13 4.53
C TYR A 42 17.18 -20.80 3.23
N GLU A 43 16.46 -20.87 2.11
CA GLU A 43 16.90 -20.27 0.86
C GLU A 43 16.50 -18.80 0.83
N ARG A 44 17.31 -17.96 0.16
CA ARG A 44 17.02 -16.52 0.05
C ARG A 44 16.44 -16.20 -1.31
N ALA A 45 15.44 -15.32 -1.32
CA ALA A 45 14.97 -14.66 -2.54
C ALA A 45 14.86 -13.16 -2.27
N SER A 46 15.38 -12.33 -3.15
CA SER A 46 15.33 -10.87 -3.00
C SER A 46 14.40 -10.23 -4.02
N GLY A 47 13.72 -9.17 -3.58
CA GLY A 47 12.81 -8.45 -4.45
C GLY A 47 12.33 -7.14 -3.89
N VAL A 48 11.60 -6.42 -4.73
CA VAL A 48 11.06 -5.10 -4.42
C VAL A 48 9.55 -5.13 -4.51
N VAL A 49 8.91 -4.36 -3.62
CA VAL A 49 7.47 -4.14 -3.63
C VAL A 49 7.20 -2.64 -3.70
N HIS A 50 5.94 -2.26 -3.90
CA HIS A 50 5.51 -0.88 -3.97
C HIS A 50 6.10 -0.17 -5.20
N VAL A 51 5.58 -0.48 -6.38
CA VAL A 51 6.08 0.02 -7.67
C VAL A 51 4.93 0.45 -8.56
N HIS A 52 5.04 1.64 -9.14
CA HIS A 52 4.00 2.25 -9.97
C HIS A 52 4.42 2.28 -11.44
N THR A 53 3.44 2.10 -12.32
CA THR A 53 3.62 2.08 -13.77
C THR A 53 2.74 3.13 -14.44
N THR A 54 2.79 3.21 -15.77
CA THR A 54 1.87 4.03 -16.57
C THR A 54 0.40 3.62 -16.48
N LEU A 55 0.09 2.51 -15.80
CA LEU A 55 -1.29 2.09 -15.52
C LEU A 55 -1.90 2.82 -14.30
N SER A 56 -1.10 3.56 -13.52
CA SER A 56 -1.56 4.66 -12.67
C SER A 56 -0.84 5.96 -12.98
N ASP A 57 0.22 6.26 -12.23
CA ASP A 57 0.90 7.56 -12.20
C ASP A 57 2.43 7.44 -12.36
N GLY A 58 2.94 6.22 -12.53
CA GLY A 58 4.31 5.93 -12.89
C GLY A 58 4.69 6.41 -14.31
N GLY A 59 5.98 6.57 -14.53
CA GLY A 59 6.57 7.09 -15.77
C GLY A 59 7.06 6.01 -16.75
N GLY A 60 7.06 4.73 -16.37
CA GLY A 60 7.38 3.61 -17.26
C GLY A 60 6.32 2.53 -17.24
N SER A 61 6.32 1.69 -18.27
CA SER A 61 5.33 0.62 -18.42
C SER A 61 5.61 -0.55 -17.46
N PRO A 62 4.66 -1.49 -17.26
CA PRO A 62 4.93 -2.73 -16.54
C PRO A 62 6.19 -3.47 -17.05
N GLU A 63 6.41 -3.48 -18.36
CA GLU A 63 7.59 -4.09 -18.98
C GLU A 63 8.89 -3.34 -18.64
N ASP A 64 8.87 -2.00 -18.54
CA ASP A 64 10.03 -1.21 -18.09
C ASP A 64 10.43 -1.59 -16.65
N VAL A 65 9.42 -1.76 -15.78
CA VAL A 65 9.62 -2.20 -14.38
C VAL A 65 10.23 -3.59 -14.33
N ILE A 66 9.64 -4.55 -15.06
CA ILE A 66 10.12 -5.93 -15.11
C ILE A 66 11.54 -6.00 -15.67
N ALA A 67 11.85 -5.23 -16.71
CA ALA A 67 13.19 -5.15 -17.27
C ALA A 67 14.20 -4.58 -16.26
N ALA A 68 13.82 -3.58 -15.47
CA ALA A 68 14.67 -3.02 -14.41
C ALA A 68 14.89 -4.01 -13.26
N ALA A 69 13.89 -4.81 -12.89
CA ALA A 69 14.02 -5.87 -11.89
C ALA A 69 15.02 -6.94 -12.34
N ARG A 70 14.91 -7.39 -13.61
CA ARG A 70 15.85 -8.34 -14.21
C ARG A 70 17.28 -7.80 -14.29
N LEU A 71 17.45 -6.51 -14.63
CA LEU A 71 18.76 -5.87 -14.68
C LEU A 71 19.46 -5.88 -13.31
N ASN A 72 18.68 -5.84 -12.22
CA ASN A 72 19.16 -5.92 -10.85
C ASN A 72 19.21 -7.35 -10.29
N SER A 73 18.96 -8.37 -11.13
CA SER A 73 18.92 -9.79 -10.72
C SER A 73 17.97 -10.05 -9.55
N LEU A 74 16.82 -9.36 -9.52
CA LEU A 74 15.79 -9.62 -8.51
C LEU A 74 15.06 -10.92 -8.83
N ASP A 75 14.76 -11.71 -7.80
CA ASP A 75 13.93 -12.91 -7.91
C ASP A 75 12.45 -12.55 -8.13
N PHE A 76 12.00 -11.43 -7.57
CA PHE A 76 10.63 -10.95 -7.76
C PHE A 76 10.49 -9.42 -7.74
N VAL A 77 9.42 -8.95 -8.35
CA VAL A 77 8.95 -7.56 -8.29
C VAL A 77 7.43 -7.52 -8.15
N VAL A 78 6.91 -6.65 -7.27
CA VAL A 78 5.47 -6.46 -7.11
C VAL A 78 5.05 -5.08 -7.60
N ILE A 79 4.30 -5.06 -8.71
CA ILE A 79 3.66 -3.87 -9.25
C ILE A 79 2.39 -3.58 -8.45
N THR A 80 2.18 -2.34 -8.03
CA THR A 80 1.13 -1.92 -7.09
C THR A 80 0.47 -0.62 -7.54
N ASP A 81 0.07 -0.53 -8.82
CA ASP A 81 -0.61 0.64 -9.37
C ASP A 81 -1.85 1.04 -8.54
N HIS A 82 -2.17 2.33 -8.54
CA HIS A 82 -3.18 2.90 -7.66
C HIS A 82 -4.61 2.40 -7.95
N ASN A 83 -5.26 1.85 -6.92
CA ASN A 83 -6.68 1.46 -6.89
C ASN A 83 -7.12 0.50 -8.00
N ASN A 84 -6.19 -0.18 -8.68
CA ASN A 84 -6.46 -1.08 -9.79
C ASN A 84 -5.48 -2.26 -9.85
N LEU A 85 -5.87 -3.27 -10.65
CA LEU A 85 -5.05 -4.44 -10.97
C LEU A 85 -4.87 -4.58 -12.47
N ASP A 86 -4.83 -3.49 -13.22
CA ASP A 86 -4.71 -3.53 -14.68
C ASP A 86 -3.38 -4.15 -15.15
N ALA A 87 -2.38 -4.23 -14.25
CA ALA A 87 -1.12 -4.91 -14.47
C ALA A 87 -1.21 -6.45 -14.43
N PHE A 88 -2.35 -7.05 -14.05
CA PHE A 88 -2.48 -8.52 -13.90
C PHE A 88 -2.01 -9.34 -15.12
N PRO A 89 -2.26 -8.92 -16.38
CA PRO A 89 -1.76 -9.63 -17.57
C PRO A 89 -0.23 -9.71 -17.69
N TYR A 90 0.51 -8.93 -16.89
CA TYR A 90 1.98 -8.92 -16.85
C TYR A 90 2.57 -9.83 -15.78
N ALA A 91 1.75 -10.43 -14.91
CA ALA A 91 2.19 -11.35 -13.88
C ALA A 91 2.80 -12.64 -14.48
N GLY A 92 3.71 -13.27 -13.75
CA GLY A 92 4.40 -14.48 -14.15
C GLY A 92 5.90 -14.28 -14.38
N TYR A 93 6.58 -15.34 -14.83
CA TYR A 93 8.03 -15.32 -15.03
C TYR A 93 8.43 -14.54 -16.27
N HIS A 94 9.42 -13.66 -16.11
CA HIS A 94 10.10 -12.94 -17.19
C HIS A 94 11.59 -13.21 -17.11
N GLY A 95 12.04 -14.32 -17.71
CA GLY A 95 13.36 -14.87 -17.41
C GLY A 95 13.36 -15.43 -15.99
N ASP A 96 14.33 -15.04 -15.18
CA ASP A 96 14.49 -15.54 -13.81
C ASP A 96 13.74 -14.70 -12.76
N THR A 97 13.08 -13.60 -13.17
CA THR A 97 12.32 -12.72 -12.26
C THR A 97 10.83 -13.03 -12.34
N LEU A 98 10.19 -13.26 -11.19
CA LEU A 98 8.74 -13.40 -11.07
C LEU A 98 8.06 -12.03 -10.88
N ALA A 99 7.25 -11.62 -11.85
CA ALA A 99 6.41 -10.44 -11.73
C ALA A 99 5.11 -10.80 -10.99
N LEU A 100 4.81 -10.05 -9.93
CA LEU A 100 3.60 -10.15 -9.14
C LEU A 100 2.82 -8.84 -9.21
N VAL A 101 1.52 -8.91 -8.95
CA VAL A 101 0.63 -7.76 -9.03
C VAL A 101 -0.17 -7.64 -7.73
N GLY A 102 -0.19 -6.42 -7.21
CA GLY A 102 -1.04 -5.95 -6.11
C GLY A 102 -1.56 -4.55 -6.45
N SER A 103 -2.03 -3.81 -5.45
CA SER A 103 -2.49 -2.43 -5.66
C SER A 103 -2.18 -1.55 -4.46
N GLU A 104 -1.85 -0.28 -4.69
CA GLU A 104 -1.86 0.73 -3.64
C GLU A 104 -3.22 1.43 -3.59
N LEU A 105 -3.99 1.14 -2.56
CA LEU A 105 -5.30 1.72 -2.32
C LEU A 105 -5.13 3.12 -1.74
N SER A 106 -5.64 4.13 -2.44
CA SER A 106 -5.72 5.50 -1.94
C SER A 106 -6.95 5.67 -1.09
N THR A 107 -6.79 5.81 0.23
CA THR A 107 -7.92 5.96 1.15
C THR A 107 -7.99 7.37 1.73
N THR A 108 -9.13 7.71 2.33
CA THR A 108 -9.32 8.98 3.04
C THR A 108 -8.41 9.17 4.26
N VAL A 109 -7.78 8.10 4.74
CA VAL A 109 -6.96 8.09 5.95
C VAL A 109 -5.50 7.69 5.70
N GLY A 110 -5.05 7.74 4.43
CA GLY A 110 -3.71 7.33 3.99
C GLY A 110 -3.77 6.18 2.98
N HIS A 111 -2.64 5.56 2.65
CA HIS A 111 -2.58 4.53 1.62
C HIS A 111 -2.35 3.11 2.20
N LEU A 112 -2.90 2.10 1.53
CA LEU A 112 -2.74 0.69 1.86
C LEU A 112 -2.20 -0.09 0.66
N LEU A 113 -1.08 -0.80 0.83
CA LEU A 113 -0.63 -1.80 -0.13
C LEU A 113 -1.43 -3.08 0.07
N ALA A 114 -2.11 -3.51 -0.98
CA ALA A 114 -2.78 -4.79 -1.09
C ALA A 114 -1.91 -5.77 -1.88
N LEU A 115 -1.41 -6.81 -1.20
CA LEU A 115 -0.54 -7.82 -1.81
C LEU A 115 -1.20 -9.20 -1.77
N GLY A 116 -0.79 -10.06 -2.69
CA GLY A 116 -1.22 -11.46 -2.75
C GLY A 116 -2.68 -11.69 -3.15
N LEU A 117 -3.27 -10.72 -3.84
CA LEU A 117 -4.62 -10.81 -4.39
C LEU A 117 -4.68 -11.95 -5.41
N GLU A 118 -5.64 -12.85 -5.24
CA GLU A 118 -5.76 -14.08 -6.05
C GLU A 118 -6.23 -13.81 -7.48
N GLU A 119 -7.05 -12.79 -7.66
CA GLU A 119 -7.61 -12.41 -8.94
C GLU A 119 -7.84 -10.90 -9.03
N ASP A 120 -8.10 -10.45 -10.25
CA ASP A 120 -8.56 -9.11 -10.55
C ASP A 120 -10.09 -9.09 -10.54
N PRO A 121 -10.74 -8.46 -9.55
CA PRO A 121 -12.17 -8.56 -9.37
C PRO A 121 -12.96 -7.66 -10.33
N GLY A 122 -12.30 -6.91 -11.21
CA GLY A 122 -12.94 -6.00 -12.17
C GLY A 122 -13.48 -4.70 -11.55
N PHE A 123 -13.76 -4.68 -10.25
CA PHE A 123 -14.06 -3.45 -9.51
C PHE A 123 -12.79 -2.69 -9.13
N ARG A 124 -12.95 -1.41 -8.83
CA ARG A 124 -11.91 -0.52 -8.28
C ARG A 124 -12.08 -0.36 -6.77
N PHE A 125 -11.02 -0.04 -6.05
CA PHE A 125 -11.10 0.07 -4.59
C PHE A 125 -11.86 1.32 -4.13
N SER A 126 -12.60 1.21 -3.03
CA SER A 126 -13.57 2.22 -2.58
C SER A 126 -12.97 3.53 -2.06
N GLY A 127 -11.68 3.55 -1.75
CA GLY A 127 -11.02 4.63 -1.03
C GLY A 127 -11.43 4.78 0.45
N ASN A 128 -12.19 3.83 1.00
CA ASN A 128 -12.37 3.69 2.45
C ASN A 128 -11.40 2.62 2.97
N ALA A 129 -10.66 2.89 4.04
CA ALA A 129 -9.65 1.96 4.55
C ALA A 129 -10.25 0.67 5.15
N THR A 130 -11.43 0.75 5.79
CA THR A 130 -12.10 -0.42 6.35
C THR A 130 -12.60 -1.32 5.23
N ASP A 131 -13.31 -0.76 4.25
CA ASP A 131 -13.77 -1.50 3.09
C ASP A 131 -12.60 -2.07 2.28
N GLY A 132 -11.51 -1.30 2.15
CA GLY A 132 -10.28 -1.74 1.51
C GLY A 132 -9.67 -2.97 2.19
N LEU A 133 -9.59 -2.99 3.53
CA LEU A 133 -9.13 -4.17 4.27
C LEU A 133 -10.07 -5.36 4.08
N VAL A 134 -11.39 -5.15 4.11
CA VAL A 134 -12.37 -6.22 3.85
C VAL A 134 -12.22 -6.76 2.43
N ASP A 135 -12.05 -5.90 1.43
CA ASP A 135 -11.82 -6.32 0.04
C ASP A 135 -10.53 -7.13 -0.10
N ILE A 136 -9.44 -6.67 0.53
CA ILE A 136 -8.15 -7.38 0.52
C ILE A 136 -8.33 -8.78 1.12
N HIS A 137 -9.03 -8.89 2.24
CA HIS A 137 -9.32 -10.16 2.88
C HIS A 137 -10.18 -11.08 2.00
N ASP A 138 -11.27 -10.55 1.43
CA ASP A 138 -12.16 -11.30 0.54
C ASP A 138 -11.41 -11.82 -0.72
N LEU A 139 -10.38 -11.12 -1.17
CA LEU A 139 -9.51 -11.49 -2.31
C LEU A 139 -8.30 -12.35 -1.91
N GLY A 140 -8.27 -12.86 -0.67
CA GLY A 140 -7.21 -13.73 -0.15
C GLY A 140 -5.88 -13.03 0.12
N GLY A 141 -5.85 -11.70 0.08
CA GLY A 141 -4.65 -10.88 0.21
C GLY A 141 -4.26 -10.52 1.64
N PHE A 142 -3.27 -9.64 1.76
CA PHE A 142 -2.79 -9.05 3.02
C PHE A 142 -2.32 -7.60 2.78
N ALA A 143 -2.31 -6.81 3.85
CA ALA A 143 -2.18 -5.36 3.76
C ALA A 143 -0.94 -4.80 4.47
N PHE A 144 -0.37 -3.72 3.92
CA PHE A 144 0.59 -2.86 4.62
C PHE A 144 0.17 -1.40 4.50
N VAL A 145 0.28 -0.62 5.57
CA VAL A 145 0.17 0.84 5.48
C VAL A 145 1.38 1.36 4.71
N ALA A 146 1.11 2.02 3.59
CA ALA A 146 2.13 2.66 2.76
C ALA A 146 2.53 3.99 3.38
N HIS A 147 3.84 4.30 3.35
CA HIS A 147 4.42 5.58 3.78
C HIS A 147 3.68 6.31 4.95
N PRO A 148 3.52 5.64 6.11
CA PRO A 148 2.61 6.06 7.19
C PRO A 148 2.86 7.48 7.71
N LEU A 149 4.12 7.91 7.73
CA LEU A 149 4.54 9.22 8.23
C LEU A 149 4.90 10.20 7.10
N SER A 150 4.26 10.06 5.93
CA SER A 150 4.42 10.97 4.80
C SER A 150 4.22 12.42 5.24
N PRO A 151 5.08 13.37 4.81
CA PRO A 151 4.89 14.79 5.13
C PRO A 151 3.68 15.42 4.40
N ARG A 152 3.10 14.72 3.42
CA ARG A 152 1.88 15.15 2.73
C ARG A 152 0.68 14.69 3.52
N LYS A 153 -0.10 15.64 4.08
CA LYS A 153 -1.27 15.34 4.92
C LYS A 153 -2.27 14.38 4.28
N GLY A 154 -2.48 14.44 2.96
CA GLY A 154 -3.38 13.54 2.24
C GLY A 154 -2.87 12.11 2.07
N LEU A 155 -1.57 11.87 2.29
CA LEU A 155 -0.96 10.54 2.22
C LEU A 155 -0.66 9.97 3.62
N GLN A 156 -0.55 10.83 4.62
CA GLN A 156 -0.21 10.45 5.99
C GLN A 156 -1.29 9.54 6.58
N TRP A 157 -0.86 8.42 7.16
CA TRP A 157 -1.76 7.49 7.81
C TRP A 157 -2.33 8.10 9.10
N SER A 158 -3.66 8.19 9.19
CA SER A 158 -4.35 8.78 10.35
C SER A 158 -5.19 7.76 11.14
N ALA A 159 -5.49 6.60 10.57
CA ALA A 159 -6.33 5.59 11.20
C ALA A 159 -5.51 4.61 12.07
N THR A 160 -4.82 5.11 13.09
CA THR A 160 -3.95 4.30 13.97
C THR A 160 -4.71 3.21 14.74
N ASN A 161 -6.01 3.42 14.98
CA ASN A 161 -6.88 2.49 15.71
C ASN A 161 -7.67 1.54 14.78
N LEU A 162 -7.39 1.55 13.47
CA LEU A 162 -8.08 0.66 12.54
C LEU A 162 -7.76 -0.80 12.87
N THR A 163 -8.79 -1.55 13.20
CA THR A 163 -8.67 -2.98 13.48
C THR A 163 -8.37 -3.74 12.19
N GLY A 164 -7.53 -4.77 12.26
CA GLY A 164 -7.14 -5.58 11.12
C GLY A 164 -5.67 -6.02 11.15
N PRO A 165 -5.34 -7.18 10.58
CA PRO A 165 -3.96 -7.57 10.36
C PRO A 165 -3.37 -6.79 9.18
N TRP A 166 -2.70 -5.67 9.49
CA TRP A 166 -1.91 -4.90 8.52
C TRP A 166 -0.50 -4.63 9.03
N GLY A 167 0.48 -4.73 8.13
CA GLY A 167 1.87 -4.35 8.37
C GLY A 167 2.13 -2.87 8.05
N ILE A 168 3.39 -2.47 8.03
CA ILE A 168 3.81 -1.09 7.85
C ILE A 168 5.04 -0.99 6.94
N GLU A 169 5.05 0.00 6.05
CA GLU A 169 6.25 0.37 5.30
C GLU A 169 7.22 1.17 6.18
N ILE A 170 8.39 0.58 6.48
CA ILE A 170 9.40 1.17 7.38
C ILE A 170 10.30 2.15 6.62
N ILE A 171 10.72 1.73 5.44
CA ILE A 171 11.54 2.53 4.54
C ILE A 171 10.75 2.65 3.23
N ASN A 172 10.54 3.89 2.81
CA ASN A 172 9.86 4.25 1.57
C ASN A 172 10.80 5.04 0.67
N GLY A 173 11.00 4.63 -0.58
CA GLY A 173 11.99 5.25 -1.47
C GLY A 173 11.71 6.72 -1.84
N ASP A 174 10.46 7.09 -2.15
CA ASP A 174 10.09 8.42 -2.68
C ASP A 174 10.05 9.51 -1.59
N ASN A 175 9.53 9.20 -0.40
CA ASN A 175 9.50 10.15 0.72
C ASN A 175 10.89 10.60 1.16
N GLN A 176 11.88 9.72 1.03
CA GLN A 176 13.26 10.00 1.41
C GLN A 176 13.86 11.05 0.47
N TRP A 177 13.49 11.01 -0.82
CA TRP A 177 13.89 12.03 -1.79
C TRP A 177 13.24 13.40 -1.51
N ARG A 178 11.94 13.41 -1.23
CA ARG A 178 11.17 14.66 -1.04
C ARG A 178 11.48 15.38 0.28
N ARG A 179 11.89 14.64 1.32
CA ARG A 179 12.28 15.21 2.63
C ARG A 179 13.69 15.84 2.65
N ALA A 180 14.52 15.58 1.65
CA ALA A 180 15.95 15.86 1.73
C ALA A 180 16.37 17.31 1.40
N GLY A 181 15.44 18.15 0.91
CA GLY A 181 15.66 19.60 0.73
C GLY A 181 16.92 19.94 -0.10
N LEU A 182 17.86 20.71 0.47
CA LEU A 182 19.11 21.08 -0.21
C LEU A 182 20.01 19.88 -0.58
N ARG A 183 19.87 18.73 0.10
CA ARG A 183 20.63 17.52 -0.25
C ARG A 183 20.23 16.98 -1.62
N SER A 184 18.98 17.18 -2.05
CA SER A 184 18.49 16.77 -3.37
C SER A 184 19.25 17.45 -4.52
N ILE A 185 19.72 18.70 -4.33
CA ILE A 185 20.56 19.40 -5.31
C ILE A 185 21.92 18.73 -5.45
N MET A 186 22.54 18.36 -4.32
CA MET A 186 23.83 17.64 -4.32
C MET A 186 23.69 16.24 -4.88
N THR A 187 22.58 15.55 -4.58
CA THR A 187 22.28 14.25 -5.17
C THR A 187 22.16 14.37 -6.69
N LEU A 188 21.40 15.33 -7.24
CA LEU A 188 21.32 15.55 -8.69
C LEU A 188 22.69 15.84 -9.32
N ALA A 189 23.53 16.65 -8.68
CA ALA A 189 24.86 16.98 -9.17
C ALA A 189 25.81 15.76 -9.19
N LEU A 190 25.69 14.87 -8.21
CA LEU A 190 26.54 13.68 -8.07
C LEU A 190 25.95 12.43 -8.74
N PHE A 191 24.66 12.43 -9.09
CA PHE A 191 23.95 11.27 -9.64
C PHE A 191 24.63 10.72 -10.89
N GLN A 192 25.06 11.60 -11.78
CA GLN A 192 25.75 11.22 -13.02
C GLN A 192 27.16 10.69 -12.79
N LEU A 193 27.73 10.94 -11.61
CA LEU A 193 29.06 10.45 -11.24
C LEU A 193 28.98 9.08 -10.55
N ASN A 194 28.03 8.90 -9.64
CA ASN A 194 27.80 7.63 -8.94
C ASN A 194 26.34 7.58 -8.42
N ARG A 195 25.46 6.84 -9.11
CA ARG A 195 24.02 6.79 -8.79
C ARG A 195 23.75 6.15 -7.43
N PRO A 196 24.26 4.93 -7.12
CA PRO A 196 24.01 4.29 -5.83
C PRO A 196 24.46 5.16 -4.64
N TYR A 197 25.69 5.70 -4.70
CA TYR A 197 26.20 6.57 -3.64
C TYR A 197 25.30 7.80 -3.43
N SER A 198 24.87 8.43 -4.51
CA SER A 198 24.09 9.67 -4.47
C SER A 198 22.70 9.44 -3.88
N LEU A 199 22.06 8.31 -4.22
CA LEU A 199 20.77 7.91 -3.66
C LEU A 199 20.90 7.50 -2.19
N LEU A 200 21.89 6.68 -1.81
CA LEU A 200 22.11 6.32 -0.40
C LEU A 200 22.30 7.55 0.50
N ARG A 201 22.98 8.59 -0.01
CA ARG A 201 23.22 9.84 0.74
C ARG A 201 21.97 10.69 0.93
N ILE A 202 20.93 10.50 0.12
CA ILE A 202 19.67 11.24 0.27
C ILE A 202 18.77 10.62 1.33
N MET A 203 18.93 9.32 1.61
CA MET A 203 18.10 8.61 2.57
C MET A 203 18.22 9.21 3.98
N THR A 204 17.08 9.41 4.61
CA THR A 204 16.96 9.89 5.99
C THR A 204 16.76 8.74 6.97
N SER A 205 17.19 8.92 8.22
CA SER A 205 17.00 7.89 9.25
C SER A 205 15.51 7.57 9.42
N PRO A 206 15.09 6.28 9.41
CA PRO A 206 13.69 5.89 9.60
C PRO A 206 13.28 5.90 11.09
N LYS A 207 13.99 6.63 11.96
CA LYS A 207 13.81 6.59 13.41
C LYS A 207 12.37 6.82 13.84
N ASP A 208 11.70 7.83 13.29
CA ASP A 208 10.31 8.14 13.65
C ASP A 208 9.35 7.00 13.25
N THR A 209 9.57 6.38 12.08
CA THR A 209 8.79 5.23 11.63
C THR A 209 9.09 3.98 12.48
N LEU A 210 10.35 3.79 12.89
CA LEU A 210 10.73 2.70 13.80
C LEU A 210 10.07 2.86 15.17
N THR A 211 10.07 4.07 15.74
CA THR A 211 9.36 4.34 17.00
C THR A 211 7.85 4.10 16.86
N TYR A 212 7.23 4.58 15.78
CA TYR A 212 5.83 4.31 15.50
C TYR A 212 5.54 2.81 15.34
N TRP A 213 6.47 2.05 14.74
CA TRP A 213 6.37 0.59 14.64
C TRP A 213 6.51 -0.09 16.01
N ASP A 214 7.46 0.33 16.83
CA ASP A 214 7.68 -0.18 18.18
C ASP A 214 6.43 0.02 19.07
N ASP A 215 5.77 1.18 18.99
CA ASP A 215 4.51 1.45 19.69
C ASP A 215 3.40 0.46 19.30
N MET A 216 3.29 0.10 18.01
CA MET A 216 2.30 -0.88 17.56
C MET A 216 2.64 -2.31 18.02
N LEU A 217 3.94 -2.65 18.05
CA LEU A 217 4.43 -3.96 18.46
C LEU A 217 4.14 -4.29 19.93
N GLU A 218 3.92 -3.27 20.77
CA GLU A 218 3.48 -3.48 22.16
C GLU A 218 2.13 -4.21 22.22
N GLY A 219 1.18 -3.82 21.36
CA GLY A 219 -0.20 -4.31 21.38
C GLY A 219 -0.47 -5.51 20.49
N ARG A 220 0.17 -5.60 19.31
CA ARG A 220 -0.11 -6.63 18.30
C ARG A 220 1.13 -6.98 17.48
N ASP A 221 1.05 -8.05 16.70
CA ASP A 221 2.10 -8.37 15.75
C ASP A 221 1.95 -7.52 14.48
N VAL A 222 3.05 -6.88 14.06
CA VAL A 222 3.09 -5.98 12.90
C VAL A 222 4.35 -6.25 12.09
N ILE A 223 4.18 -6.57 10.81
CA ILE A 223 5.29 -6.82 9.88
C ILE A 223 5.76 -5.50 9.28
N GLY A 224 7.07 -5.30 9.24
CA GLY A 224 7.73 -4.20 8.57
C GLY A 224 8.16 -4.59 7.16
N ILE A 225 8.00 -3.69 6.19
CA ILE A 225 8.42 -3.91 4.80
C ILE A 225 9.18 -2.71 4.24
N PHE A 226 10.09 -2.96 3.28
CA PHE A 226 10.65 -1.92 2.43
C PHE A 226 9.77 -1.76 1.19
N GLY A 227 9.24 -0.56 0.96
CA GLY A 227 8.59 -0.20 -0.30
C GLY A 227 9.49 0.70 -1.14
N ALA A 228 9.67 0.34 -2.40
CA ALA A 228 10.47 1.15 -3.33
C ALA A 228 9.78 2.48 -3.64
N ASP A 229 8.44 2.49 -3.64
CA ASP A 229 7.56 3.59 -4.03
C ASP A 229 7.99 4.21 -5.37
N ALA A 230 8.39 3.32 -6.28
CA ALA A 230 9.11 3.70 -7.47
C ALA A 230 8.12 4.17 -8.53
N HIS A 231 8.16 5.46 -8.85
CA HIS A 231 7.32 6.07 -9.87
C HIS A 231 8.06 6.33 -11.19
N ASN A 232 9.40 6.36 -11.20
CA ASN A 232 10.19 6.83 -12.35
C ASN A 232 9.64 8.13 -12.96
N ARG A 233 9.19 9.05 -12.10
CA ARG A 233 8.51 10.27 -12.51
C ARG A 233 8.70 11.37 -11.48
N LEU A 234 9.39 12.43 -11.89
CA LEU A 234 9.53 13.68 -11.14
C LEU A 234 8.83 14.80 -11.89
N SER A 235 7.68 15.24 -11.39
CA SER A 235 6.96 16.41 -11.93
C SER A 235 7.74 17.69 -11.62
N ILE A 236 8.00 18.49 -12.65
CA ILE A 236 8.71 19.77 -12.54
C ILE A 236 7.74 20.93 -12.73
N ILE A 237 6.83 20.79 -13.69
CA ILE A 237 5.60 21.57 -13.87
C ILE A 237 4.48 20.61 -14.28
N ASP A 238 3.21 21.01 -14.19
CA ASP A 238 2.06 20.12 -14.43
C ASP A 238 2.13 19.40 -15.79
N GLU A 239 2.68 20.06 -16.81
CA GLU A 239 2.83 19.52 -18.17
C GLU A 239 4.15 18.80 -18.45
N TRP A 240 5.13 18.87 -17.53
CA TRP A 240 6.47 18.32 -17.77
C TRP A 240 7.02 17.53 -16.58
N SER A 241 7.27 16.26 -16.82
CA SER A 241 7.90 15.34 -15.86
C SER A 241 9.16 14.69 -16.42
N LEU A 242 10.16 14.51 -15.57
CA LEU A 242 11.40 13.77 -15.88
C LEU A 242 11.28 12.32 -15.41
N LYS A 243 11.78 11.37 -16.21
CA LYS A 243 11.92 9.96 -15.79
C LYS A 243 13.06 9.79 -14.78
N PHE A 244 12.78 10.09 -13.52
CA PHE A 244 13.78 10.11 -12.44
C PHE A 244 13.13 9.98 -11.05
N PRO A 245 13.77 9.28 -10.09
CA PRO A 245 14.88 8.33 -10.29
C PRO A 245 14.42 7.11 -11.11
N SER A 246 15.32 6.50 -11.88
CA SER A 246 14.95 5.32 -12.66
C SER A 246 14.69 4.10 -11.78
N TYR A 247 13.83 3.19 -12.25
CA TYR A 247 13.52 1.93 -11.54
C TYR A 247 14.79 1.16 -11.18
N ASP A 248 15.74 1.04 -12.11
CA ASP A 248 16.99 0.29 -11.89
C ASP A 248 17.77 0.81 -10.68
N SER A 249 17.84 2.13 -10.52
CA SER A 249 18.63 2.76 -9.48
C SER A 249 17.95 2.66 -8.11
N LEU A 250 16.61 2.65 -8.07
CA LEU A 250 15.85 2.40 -6.84
C LEU A 250 15.90 0.93 -6.43
N PHE A 251 15.81 0.01 -7.39
CA PHE A 251 15.85 -1.44 -7.12
C PHE A 251 17.22 -1.92 -6.64
N SER A 252 18.30 -1.24 -7.05
CA SER A 252 19.65 -1.49 -6.51
C SER A 252 19.86 -0.97 -5.09
N LEU A 253 18.96 -0.13 -4.56
CA LEU A 253 19.21 0.62 -3.33
C LEU A 253 18.92 -0.21 -2.09
N ALA A 254 17.71 -0.76 -2.01
CA ALA A 254 17.24 -1.60 -0.91
C ALA A 254 16.27 -2.66 -1.44
N GLN A 255 16.21 -3.80 -0.76
CA GLN A 255 15.43 -4.96 -1.16
C GLN A 255 14.85 -5.65 0.06
N ASN A 256 13.76 -6.40 -0.15
CA ASN A 256 13.25 -7.34 0.84
C ASN A 256 13.87 -8.71 0.56
N HIS A 257 14.56 -9.28 1.55
CA HIS A 257 15.22 -10.58 1.47
C HIS A 257 14.38 -11.63 2.19
N LEU A 258 13.64 -12.42 1.42
CA LEU A 258 12.73 -13.46 1.89
C LEU A 258 13.48 -14.72 2.30
N LEU A 259 13.00 -15.36 3.36
CA LEU A 259 13.44 -16.67 3.81
C LEU A 259 12.44 -17.73 3.36
N LEU A 260 12.85 -18.53 2.38
CA LEU A 260 12.05 -19.57 1.75
C LEU A 260 12.45 -20.95 2.26
N ASN A 261 11.46 -21.81 2.50
CA ASN A 261 11.70 -23.19 2.93
C ASN A 261 12.26 -24.08 1.80
N ASN A 262 12.12 -23.64 0.54
CA ASN A 262 12.56 -24.34 -0.65
C ASN A 262 13.10 -23.31 -1.64
N PRO A 263 14.05 -23.69 -2.51
CA PRO A 263 14.47 -22.83 -3.61
C PRO A 263 13.31 -22.59 -4.57
N LEU A 264 13.37 -21.47 -5.28
CA LEU A 264 12.43 -21.17 -6.37
C LEU A 264 12.56 -22.24 -7.46
N SER A 265 11.41 -22.76 -7.89
CA SER A 265 11.30 -23.89 -8.81
C SER A 265 11.31 -23.47 -10.29
N GLY A 266 11.00 -22.21 -10.59
CA GLY A 266 10.69 -21.70 -11.92
C GLY A 266 9.22 -21.86 -12.32
N GLU A 267 8.38 -22.47 -11.47
CA GLU A 267 6.95 -22.64 -11.71
C GLU A 267 6.16 -21.50 -11.04
N ALA A 268 5.54 -20.66 -11.86
CA ALA A 268 4.99 -19.37 -11.43
C ALA A 268 4.00 -19.49 -10.25
N ASP A 269 3.08 -20.45 -10.27
CA ASP A 269 2.06 -20.58 -9.22
C ASP A 269 2.66 -21.04 -7.87
N ILE A 270 3.63 -21.97 -7.92
CA ILE A 270 4.32 -22.49 -6.73
C ILE A 270 5.17 -21.39 -6.11
N ASP A 271 5.97 -20.72 -6.93
CA ASP A 271 6.92 -19.71 -6.49
C ASP A 271 6.20 -18.43 -6.04
N ARG A 272 5.08 -18.07 -6.70
CA ARG A 272 4.15 -17.04 -6.23
C ARG A 272 3.67 -17.35 -4.80
N ALA A 273 3.23 -18.58 -4.54
CA ALA A 273 2.76 -18.97 -3.21
C ALA A 273 3.89 -18.93 -2.16
N LEU A 274 5.11 -19.34 -2.52
CA LEU A 274 6.29 -19.28 -1.62
C LEU A 274 6.64 -17.83 -1.25
N ILE A 275 6.74 -16.95 -2.25
CA ILE A 275 7.09 -15.53 -2.08
C ILE A 275 6.01 -14.80 -1.28
N LEU A 276 4.74 -14.93 -1.68
CA LEU A 276 3.63 -14.27 -0.99
C LEU A 276 3.43 -14.81 0.43
N GLY A 277 3.65 -16.11 0.65
CA GLY A 277 3.62 -16.72 1.98
C GLY A 277 4.71 -16.14 2.90
N ALA A 278 5.95 -16.03 2.43
CA ALA A 278 7.03 -15.42 3.21
C ALA A 278 6.77 -13.93 3.54
N LEU A 279 6.24 -13.16 2.58
CA LEU A 279 5.82 -11.77 2.80
C LEU A 279 4.68 -11.66 3.81
N ARG A 280 3.63 -12.51 3.69
CA ARG A 280 2.48 -12.54 4.59
C ARG A 280 2.86 -12.89 6.01
N GLU A 281 3.81 -13.80 6.18
CA GLU A 281 4.25 -14.30 7.49
C GLU A 281 5.39 -13.46 8.10
N GLY A 282 5.92 -12.47 7.39
CA GLY A 282 7.03 -11.66 7.90
C GLY A 282 8.37 -12.38 7.93
N ARG A 283 8.53 -13.49 7.21
CA ARG A 283 9.77 -14.27 7.10
C ARG A 283 10.76 -13.60 6.15
N PHE A 284 11.17 -12.39 6.48
CA PHE A 284 12.11 -11.61 5.67
C PHE A 284 12.72 -10.47 6.46
N TYR A 285 13.76 -9.85 5.89
CA TYR A 285 14.35 -8.62 6.39
C TYR A 285 14.53 -7.61 5.26
N MET A 286 14.70 -6.35 5.65
CA MET A 286 14.97 -5.24 4.75
C MET A 286 16.47 -5.02 4.68
N GLY A 287 17.06 -5.13 3.49
CA GLY A 287 18.49 -4.93 3.23
C GLY A 287 18.73 -3.65 2.43
N LEU A 288 19.81 -2.93 2.77
CA LEU A 288 20.29 -1.77 2.01
C LEU A 288 21.39 -2.21 1.04
N ASP A 289 21.02 -2.98 0.02
CA ASP A 289 21.93 -3.63 -0.93
C ASP A 289 22.85 -2.67 -1.68
N GLY A 290 22.40 -1.43 -1.88
CA GLY A 290 23.23 -0.39 -2.48
C GLY A 290 24.48 -0.09 -1.65
N LEU A 291 24.42 -0.26 -0.32
CA LEU A 291 25.55 -0.08 0.59
C LEU A 291 26.48 -1.30 0.61
N ALA A 292 25.91 -2.50 0.68
CA ALA A 292 26.58 -3.79 0.53
C ALA A 292 25.53 -4.89 0.31
N PRO A 293 25.82 -5.97 -0.44
CA PRO A 293 24.88 -7.07 -0.63
C PRO A 293 24.41 -7.67 0.70
N ALA A 294 23.11 -7.82 0.89
CA ALA A 294 22.50 -8.24 2.16
C ALA A 294 21.90 -9.66 2.14
N ASP A 295 22.13 -10.44 1.09
CA ASP A 295 21.61 -11.79 0.84
C ASP A 295 22.08 -12.87 1.82
N MET A 296 23.07 -12.55 2.67
CA MET A 296 23.72 -13.51 3.57
C MET A 296 23.57 -13.17 5.06
N PHE A 297 22.53 -12.39 5.41
CA PHE A 297 22.16 -12.12 6.80
C PHE A 297 21.24 -13.21 7.37
N SER A 298 21.30 -13.40 8.68
CA SER A 298 20.44 -14.33 9.42
C SER A 298 20.12 -13.78 10.81
N PHE A 299 18.90 -14.05 11.26
CA PHE A 299 18.46 -13.84 12.64
C PHE A 299 17.54 -14.99 13.06
N ILE A 300 17.97 -15.75 14.06
CA ILE A 300 17.25 -16.89 14.62
C ILE A 300 17.22 -16.84 16.15
N ILE A 301 16.17 -17.42 16.72
CA ILE A 301 16.10 -17.78 18.13
C ILE A 301 16.17 -19.30 18.22
N GLU A 302 17.02 -19.81 19.11
CA GLU A 302 17.24 -21.24 19.31
C GLU A 302 16.91 -21.64 20.75
N SER A 303 16.24 -22.78 20.91
CA SER A 303 16.07 -23.43 22.21
C SER A 303 17.21 -24.40 22.50
N ARG A 304 17.29 -24.84 23.76
CA ARG A 304 18.32 -25.80 24.21
C ARG A 304 18.21 -27.17 23.52
N ASP A 305 17.01 -27.57 23.10
CA ASP A 305 16.75 -28.83 22.40
C ASP A 305 16.94 -28.73 20.88
N GLY A 306 17.38 -27.58 20.36
CA GLY A 306 17.74 -27.39 18.95
C GLY A 306 16.59 -26.98 18.04
N ARG A 307 15.40 -26.66 18.57
CA ARG A 307 14.36 -25.99 17.77
C ARG A 307 14.82 -24.57 17.45
N GLN A 308 14.53 -24.14 16.23
CA GLN A 308 14.89 -22.83 15.72
C GLN A 308 13.63 -22.12 15.23
N TRP A 309 13.62 -20.80 15.45
CA TRP A 309 12.62 -19.89 14.92
C TRP A 309 13.31 -18.70 14.27
N THR A 310 12.69 -18.12 13.25
CA THR A 310 13.20 -16.93 12.57
C THR A 310 12.16 -15.81 12.56
N MET A 311 12.54 -14.69 11.94
CA MET A 311 11.75 -13.47 11.74
C MET A 311 10.32 -13.80 11.30
N GLY A 312 9.35 -13.06 11.86
CA GLY A 312 7.93 -13.25 11.57
C GLY A 312 7.26 -14.39 12.37
N GLN A 313 8.04 -15.32 12.95
CA GLN A 313 7.49 -16.40 13.76
C GLN A 313 7.30 -15.99 15.22
N SER A 314 6.24 -16.50 15.83
CA SER A 314 6.00 -16.38 17.28
C SER A 314 6.65 -17.52 18.06
N VAL A 315 7.36 -17.17 19.14
CA VAL A 315 8.13 -18.11 19.96
C VAL A 315 7.52 -18.21 21.36
N PRO A 316 7.02 -19.39 21.76
CA PRO A 316 6.65 -19.63 23.15
C PRO A 316 7.86 -19.45 24.06
N TYR A 317 7.73 -18.65 25.11
CA TYR A 317 8.83 -18.42 26.04
C TYR A 317 9.23 -19.70 26.76
N GLU A 318 10.54 -19.99 26.74
CA GLU A 318 11.17 -21.08 27.46
C GLU A 318 12.49 -20.59 28.10
N PRO A 319 12.92 -21.16 29.24
CA PRO A 319 14.21 -20.80 29.82
C PRO A 319 15.37 -21.13 28.90
N ASN A 320 16.37 -20.23 28.82
CA ASN A 320 17.60 -20.40 28.04
C ASN A 320 17.45 -20.35 26.52
N LEU A 321 16.41 -19.69 26.00
CA LEU A 321 16.39 -19.29 24.59
C LEU A 321 17.61 -18.41 24.28
N ARG A 322 18.19 -18.58 23.10
CA ARG A 322 19.35 -17.80 22.64
C ARG A 322 19.04 -17.12 21.32
N ALA A 323 19.40 -15.84 21.20
CA ALA A 323 19.40 -15.15 19.93
C ALA A 323 20.75 -15.32 19.24
N ARG A 324 20.70 -15.65 17.95
CA ARG A 324 21.86 -15.68 17.07
C ARG A 324 21.57 -14.83 15.85
N ALA A 325 22.45 -13.87 15.56
CA ALA A 325 22.28 -12.96 14.44
C ALA A 325 23.63 -12.56 13.83
N GLY A 326 23.66 -12.37 12.52
CA GLY A 326 24.87 -12.02 11.78
C GLY A 326 24.87 -12.66 10.40
N GLY A 327 26.02 -13.19 9.99
CA GLY A 327 26.25 -13.68 8.64
C GLY A 327 27.40 -12.91 8.00
N HIS A 328 27.29 -12.64 6.69
CA HIS A 328 28.19 -11.69 6.05
C HIS A 328 27.65 -10.27 6.24
N VAL A 329 28.39 -9.44 6.98
CA VAL A 329 28.01 -8.06 7.30
C VAL A 329 29.12 -7.08 6.87
N PRO A 330 28.81 -5.81 6.56
CA PRO A 330 29.83 -4.82 6.21
C PRO A 330 30.92 -4.72 7.28
N ALA A 331 32.18 -4.56 6.85
CA ALA A 331 33.30 -4.41 7.78
C ALA A 331 33.06 -3.26 8.77
N GLY A 332 33.10 -3.56 10.07
CA GLY A 332 32.86 -2.59 11.15
C GLY A 332 31.38 -2.28 11.42
N ALA A 333 30.45 -3.04 10.84
CA ALA A 333 29.04 -2.93 11.15
C ALA A 333 28.74 -3.35 12.59
N GLN A 334 27.80 -2.65 13.22
CA GLN A 334 27.31 -2.91 14.56
C GLN A 334 25.99 -3.69 14.47
N ILE A 335 26.00 -4.95 14.88
CA ILE A 335 24.80 -5.78 15.00
C ILE A 335 24.17 -5.48 16.36
N ARG A 336 22.96 -4.92 16.34
CA ARG A 336 22.21 -4.51 17.52
C ARG A 336 20.99 -5.40 17.69
N LEU A 337 20.87 -6.04 18.84
CA LEU A 337 19.65 -6.72 19.26
C LEU A 337 18.81 -5.77 20.09
N LEU A 338 17.60 -5.51 19.63
CA LEU A 338 16.59 -4.73 20.32
C LEU A 338 15.57 -5.66 20.97
N ARG A 339 15.03 -5.22 22.11
CA ARG A 339 13.90 -5.83 22.81
C ARG A 339 12.90 -4.72 23.11
N ASP A 340 11.68 -4.87 22.63
CA ASP A 340 10.59 -3.90 22.85
C ASP A 340 11.01 -2.47 22.46
N GLY A 341 11.71 -2.33 21.32
CA GLY A 341 12.22 -1.05 20.81
C GLY A 341 13.51 -0.53 21.46
N GLU A 342 13.96 -1.14 22.57
CA GLU A 342 15.16 -0.72 23.29
C GLU A 342 16.38 -1.60 22.97
N MET A 343 17.57 -1.01 22.83
CA MET A 343 18.80 -1.76 22.59
C MET A 343 19.14 -2.63 23.82
N PHE A 344 19.18 -3.94 23.63
CA PHE A 344 19.57 -4.91 24.65
C PHE A 344 21.05 -5.31 24.54
N ALA A 345 21.56 -5.49 23.32
CA ALA A 345 22.96 -5.86 23.08
C ALA A 345 23.48 -5.30 21.76
N GLU A 346 24.78 -5.08 21.69
CA GLU A 346 25.50 -4.63 20.50
C GLU A 346 26.83 -5.39 20.36
N THR A 347 27.20 -5.76 19.15
CA THR A 347 28.45 -6.46 18.82
C THR A 347 28.93 -6.13 17.42
N LEU A 348 30.24 -6.25 17.17
CA LEU A 348 30.85 -6.14 15.85
C LEU A 348 31.04 -7.52 15.17
N GLU A 349 30.89 -8.59 15.94
CA GLU A 349 30.96 -9.98 15.47
C GLU A 349 29.57 -10.64 15.55
N THR A 350 29.44 -11.88 15.08
CA THR A 350 28.21 -12.67 15.18
C THR A 350 27.64 -12.65 16.60
N LEU A 351 26.40 -12.19 16.74
CA LEU A 351 25.67 -12.21 17.98
C LEU A 351 25.32 -13.66 18.34
N ASN A 352 25.60 -14.07 19.58
CA ASN A 352 25.16 -15.35 20.13
C ASN A 352 25.02 -15.22 21.65
N ILE A 353 23.84 -14.80 22.14
CA ILE A 353 23.61 -14.48 23.55
C ILE A 353 22.28 -15.06 24.05
N PRO A 354 22.16 -15.40 25.36
CA PRO A 354 20.88 -15.78 25.94
C PRO A 354 19.90 -14.61 25.94
N LEU A 355 18.62 -14.90 25.70
CA LEU A 355 17.55 -13.91 25.79
C LEU A 355 17.22 -13.58 27.26
N PRO A 356 16.92 -12.31 27.58
CA PRO A 356 16.63 -11.87 28.94
C PRO A 356 15.23 -12.26 29.44
N GLY A 357 14.30 -12.61 28.55
CA GLY A 357 12.92 -12.95 28.92
C GLY A 357 11.92 -12.81 27.78
N VAL A 358 10.66 -12.56 28.12
CA VAL A 358 9.59 -12.25 27.16
C VAL A 358 9.77 -10.86 26.53
N GLY A 359 9.33 -10.67 25.29
CA GLY A 359 9.42 -9.40 24.57
C GLY A 359 9.43 -9.59 23.06
N VAL A 360 9.35 -8.49 22.32
CA VAL A 360 9.49 -8.46 20.87
C VAL A 360 10.95 -8.18 20.51
N TYR A 361 11.60 -9.13 19.82
CA TYR A 361 13.02 -9.01 19.47
C TYR A 361 13.21 -8.64 18.01
N ARG A 362 14.03 -7.62 17.74
CA ARG A 362 14.41 -7.19 16.38
C ARG A 362 15.92 -7.01 16.30
N VAL A 363 16.51 -7.29 15.14
CA VAL A 363 17.91 -6.98 14.87
C VAL A 363 18.01 -5.83 13.87
N GLU A 364 18.86 -4.87 14.20
CA GLU A 364 19.27 -3.80 13.31
C GLU A 364 20.79 -3.85 13.14
N VAL A 365 21.27 -3.80 11.90
CA VAL A 365 22.71 -3.76 11.62
C VAL A 365 23.06 -2.36 11.14
N ALA A 366 23.76 -1.59 11.96
CA ALA A 366 24.14 -0.22 11.66
C ALA A 366 25.56 -0.15 11.08
N VAL A 367 25.81 0.80 10.19
CA VAL A 367 27.13 1.07 9.63
C VAL A 367 27.48 2.53 9.87
N ASP A 368 28.64 2.79 10.48
CA ASP A 368 29.08 4.13 10.81
C ASP A 368 29.13 5.04 9.56
N GLY A 369 28.59 6.25 9.69
CA GLY A 369 28.54 7.24 8.61
C GLY A 369 27.33 7.13 7.68
N TRP A 370 26.42 6.18 7.91
CA TRP A 370 25.15 6.02 7.21
C TRP A 370 23.96 6.19 8.16
N GLN A 371 22.87 6.78 7.66
CA GLN A 371 21.72 7.18 8.47
C GLN A 371 20.65 6.09 8.61
N VAL A 372 20.62 5.19 7.63
CA VAL A 372 19.70 4.05 7.58
C VAL A 372 20.50 2.81 7.97
N PRO A 373 19.99 1.97 8.88
CA PRO A 373 20.59 0.66 9.13
C PRO A 373 20.74 -0.12 7.81
N TRP A 374 21.84 -0.85 7.68
CA TRP A 374 22.09 -1.71 6.54
C TRP A 374 21.12 -2.89 6.48
N VAL A 375 20.75 -3.44 7.64
CA VAL A 375 19.67 -4.43 7.76
C VAL A 375 18.71 -4.02 8.86
N ILE A 376 17.42 -4.19 8.60
CA ILE A 376 16.34 -4.14 9.60
C ILE A 376 15.57 -5.46 9.50
N SER A 377 15.58 -6.26 10.55
CA SER A 377 14.87 -7.54 10.58
C SER A 377 13.38 -7.35 10.84
N ASN A 378 12.53 -8.26 10.35
CA ASN A 378 11.22 -8.43 10.99
C ASN A 378 11.39 -8.95 12.43
N PRO A 379 10.42 -8.69 13.32
CA PRO A 379 10.54 -9.06 14.72
C PRO A 379 10.26 -10.55 14.95
N ILE A 380 10.74 -11.04 16.10
CA ILE A 380 10.41 -12.36 16.65
C ILE A 380 9.78 -12.12 18.03
N PRO A 381 8.44 -12.17 18.16
CA PRO A 381 7.78 -12.06 19.46
C PRO A 381 8.00 -13.32 20.30
N VAL A 382 8.47 -13.14 21.54
CA VAL A 382 8.69 -14.21 22.52
C VAL A 382 7.79 -13.97 23.73
N PHE A 383 6.74 -14.76 23.91
CA PHE A 383 5.79 -14.60 25.02
C PHE A 383 5.23 -15.94 25.50
N GLU A 384 4.50 -15.93 26.61
CA GLU A 384 3.65 -17.07 27.00
C GLU A 384 2.58 -17.35 25.92
N ARG A 385 2.15 -18.61 25.81
CA ARG A 385 1.24 -19.05 24.73
C ARG A 385 -0.08 -18.28 24.72
N GLU A 386 -0.64 -17.98 25.90
CA GLU A 386 -1.88 -17.23 26.03
C GLU A 386 -1.75 -15.81 25.46
N ARG A 387 -0.60 -15.16 25.71
CA ARG A 387 -0.33 -13.81 25.21
C ARG A 387 -0.08 -13.80 23.70
N LEU A 388 0.59 -14.82 23.16
CA LEU A 388 0.75 -14.96 21.70
C LEU A 388 -0.60 -15.05 20.98
N LEU A 389 -1.54 -15.84 21.51
CA LEU A 389 -2.88 -15.95 20.93
C LEU A 389 -3.66 -14.63 20.96
N ALA A 390 -3.55 -13.86 22.06
CA ALA A 390 -4.25 -12.59 22.22
C ALA A 390 -3.72 -11.45 21.33
N ARG A 391 -2.54 -11.60 20.72
CA ARG A 391 -1.89 -10.58 19.87
C ARG A 391 -2.30 -10.64 18.40
N THR A 392 -3.04 -11.67 18.01
CA THR A 392 -3.54 -11.82 16.64
C THR A 392 -4.65 -10.79 16.42
N ALA A 393 -4.54 -9.99 15.35
CA ALA A 393 -5.54 -8.99 15.02
C ALA A 393 -6.67 -9.61 14.19
N ASP A 394 -7.91 -9.42 14.63
CA ASP A 394 -9.08 -9.75 13.84
C ASP A 394 -9.26 -8.75 12.69
N TRP A 395 -9.80 -9.21 11.56
CA TRP A 395 -10.23 -8.32 10.48
C TRP A 395 -11.37 -7.41 10.94
N PRO A 396 -11.49 -6.19 10.39
CA PRO A 396 -12.58 -5.30 10.75
C PRO A 396 -13.94 -5.96 10.41
N PRO A 397 -14.95 -5.79 11.27
CA PRO A 397 -16.28 -6.33 10.99
C PRO A 397 -16.92 -5.59 9.82
N ARG A 398 -17.79 -6.29 9.08
CA ARG A 398 -18.66 -5.64 8.08
C ARG A 398 -19.66 -4.70 8.78
N SER A 399 -20.08 -3.65 8.06
CA SER A 399 -21.08 -2.70 8.54
C SER A 399 -22.38 -3.42 8.96
N LYS A 400 -22.97 -2.97 10.07
CA LYS A 400 -24.25 -3.52 10.55
C LYS A 400 -25.39 -2.98 9.71
N THR A 401 -26.37 -3.84 9.42
CA THR A 401 -27.62 -3.45 8.76
C THR A 401 -28.59 -2.85 9.77
N VAL A 402 -29.39 -1.89 9.32
CA VAL A 402 -30.36 -1.15 10.13
C VAL A 402 -31.69 -1.14 9.39
N GLU A 403 -32.77 -1.45 10.11
CA GLU A 403 -34.13 -1.39 9.54
C GLU A 403 -34.54 0.06 9.25
N PRO A 404 -35.23 0.32 8.13
CA PRO A 404 -35.66 1.66 7.77
C PRO A 404 -36.74 2.19 8.74
N ALA A 405 -36.59 3.44 9.15
CA ALA A 405 -37.62 4.19 9.85
C ALA A 405 -38.67 4.76 8.88
N GLU A 406 -38.27 5.02 7.64
CA GLU A 406 -39.11 5.49 6.53
C GLU A 406 -38.63 4.89 5.21
N ILE A 407 -39.57 4.48 4.36
CA ILE A 407 -39.28 4.01 2.99
C ILE A 407 -39.48 5.18 2.04
N LEU A 408 -38.41 5.55 1.33
CA LEU A 408 -38.43 6.62 0.32
C LEU A 408 -38.93 6.10 -1.03
N ASP A 409 -38.53 4.90 -1.43
CA ASP A 409 -38.95 4.28 -2.68
C ASP A 409 -38.92 2.75 -2.53
N ARG A 410 -40.00 2.08 -2.94
CA ARG A 410 -40.07 0.60 -2.98
C ARG A 410 -39.58 0.01 -4.30
N PHE A 411 -39.25 0.87 -5.25
CA PHE A 411 -38.92 0.47 -6.62
C PHE A 411 -40.04 -0.31 -7.32
N ASP A 412 -41.28 0.06 -7.00
CA ASP A 412 -42.50 -0.44 -7.64
C ASP A 412 -42.96 0.48 -8.78
N GLU A 413 -44.20 0.29 -9.25
CA GLU A 413 -44.79 1.07 -10.35
C GLU A 413 -44.77 2.60 -10.14
N ASN A 414 -44.57 3.09 -8.92
CA ASN A 414 -44.53 4.51 -8.58
C ASN A 414 -43.11 5.08 -8.44
N THR A 415 -42.06 4.32 -8.75
CA THR A 415 -40.70 4.84 -8.64
C THR A 415 -40.48 6.06 -9.52
N VAL A 416 -39.75 7.03 -8.99
CA VAL A 416 -39.36 8.27 -9.70
C VAL A 416 -37.91 8.23 -10.18
N PHE A 417 -37.19 7.13 -9.95
CA PHE A 417 -35.85 6.94 -10.45
C PHE A 417 -35.84 6.80 -11.97
N VAL A 418 -34.92 7.51 -12.63
CA VAL A 418 -34.71 7.43 -14.08
C VAL A 418 -33.28 7.01 -14.40
N ALA A 419 -33.12 6.35 -15.55
CA ALA A 419 -31.79 5.96 -16.02
C ALA A 419 -31.06 7.18 -16.61
N SER A 420 -29.79 7.33 -16.26
CA SER A 420 -28.88 8.32 -16.84
C SER A 420 -27.57 7.64 -17.23
N ARG A 421 -26.90 8.15 -18.27
CA ARG A 421 -25.64 7.58 -18.77
C ARG A 421 -24.89 8.56 -19.66
N ASP A 422 -23.60 8.30 -19.86
CA ASP A 422 -22.84 8.96 -20.93
C ASP A 422 -23.20 8.41 -22.32
N THR A 423 -22.58 8.99 -23.35
CA THR A 423 -22.86 8.68 -24.76
C THR A 423 -22.36 7.30 -25.21
N THR A 424 -21.38 6.73 -24.51
CA THR A 424 -20.72 5.46 -24.85
C THR A 424 -21.16 4.28 -23.98
N SER A 425 -21.74 4.54 -22.82
CA SER A 425 -22.34 3.50 -21.96
C SER A 425 -23.75 3.13 -22.39
N MET A 426 -24.27 2.01 -21.86
CA MET A 426 -25.63 1.54 -22.10
C MET A 426 -26.31 1.16 -20.78
N VAL A 427 -27.59 1.48 -20.68
CA VAL A 427 -28.49 1.05 -19.60
C VAL A 427 -29.87 0.76 -20.20
N ASN A 428 -30.60 -0.20 -19.66
CA ASN A 428 -31.96 -0.52 -20.10
C ASN A 428 -32.93 0.64 -19.84
N GLU A 429 -33.87 0.85 -20.77
CA GLU A 429 -34.90 1.90 -20.64
C GLU A 429 -36.02 1.50 -19.66
N ASN A 430 -36.47 0.24 -19.73
CA ASN A 430 -37.46 -0.26 -18.77
C ASN A 430 -36.75 -0.79 -17.52
N LEU A 431 -36.79 0.00 -16.45
CA LEU A 431 -36.09 -0.27 -15.20
C LEU A 431 -36.88 -1.18 -14.25
N LEU A 432 -38.20 -1.30 -14.39
CA LEU A 432 -38.99 -2.11 -13.46
C LEU A 432 -38.89 -3.60 -13.81
N ASP A 433 -38.63 -4.41 -12.78
CA ASP A 433 -38.64 -5.87 -12.82
C ASP A 433 -39.68 -6.41 -11.82
N PRO A 434 -40.93 -6.66 -12.27
CA PRO A 434 -42.04 -7.08 -11.40
C PRO A 434 -41.86 -8.46 -10.75
N ASP A 435 -40.92 -9.26 -11.25
CA ASP A 435 -40.59 -10.59 -10.74
C ASP A 435 -39.19 -10.58 -10.07
N GLY A 436 -38.61 -9.39 -9.89
CA GLY A 436 -37.20 -9.19 -9.54
C GLY A 436 -36.91 -9.07 -8.05
N ASP A 437 -37.93 -8.94 -7.20
CA ASP A 437 -37.81 -8.54 -5.80
C ASP A 437 -37.48 -9.69 -4.82
N ARG A 438 -37.55 -9.37 -3.52
CA ARG A 438 -37.35 -10.30 -2.40
C ARG A 438 -38.65 -11.01 -1.93
N HIS A 439 -39.85 -10.48 -2.21
CA HIS A 439 -41.14 -10.90 -1.63
C HIS A 439 -42.30 -11.15 -2.63
N ASN A 440 -42.04 -11.30 -3.92
CA ASN A 440 -42.99 -11.38 -5.06
C ASN A 440 -43.71 -10.06 -5.44
N GLY A 441 -43.07 -8.91 -5.22
CA GLY A 441 -43.31 -7.58 -5.76
C GLY A 441 -42.25 -7.12 -6.80
N GLY A 442 -42.23 -5.83 -7.13
CA GLY A 442 -41.30 -5.26 -8.12
C GLY A 442 -40.02 -4.70 -7.52
N ALA A 443 -38.91 -4.79 -8.26
CA ALA A 443 -37.64 -4.14 -7.95
C ALA A 443 -37.17 -3.30 -9.16
N ILE A 444 -36.21 -2.38 -8.93
CA ILE A 444 -35.57 -1.69 -10.04
C ILE A 444 -34.37 -2.52 -10.51
N ARG A 445 -34.33 -2.83 -11.80
CA ARG A 445 -33.25 -3.55 -12.48
C ARG A 445 -32.48 -2.60 -13.39
N MET A 446 -31.21 -2.43 -13.09
CA MET A 446 -30.23 -1.76 -13.93
C MET A 446 -29.34 -2.79 -14.63
N ALA A 447 -29.71 -3.14 -15.86
CA ALA A 447 -28.86 -3.87 -16.80
C ALA A 447 -27.94 -2.86 -17.51
N PHE A 448 -26.63 -2.97 -17.28
CA PHE A 448 -25.66 -1.97 -17.70
C PHE A 448 -24.52 -2.53 -18.54
N ARG A 449 -23.91 -1.64 -19.31
CA ARG A 449 -22.59 -1.82 -19.93
C ARG A 449 -21.85 -0.48 -19.87
N LEU A 450 -20.71 -0.45 -19.19
CA LEU A 450 -19.86 0.72 -19.09
C LEU A 450 -19.06 0.90 -20.40
N GLY A 451 -19.05 2.12 -20.91
CA GLY A 451 -18.34 2.50 -22.13
C GLY A 451 -16.81 2.46 -22.00
N GLN A 452 -16.13 2.84 -23.08
CA GLN A 452 -14.68 3.04 -23.10
C GLN A 452 -14.40 4.54 -23.10
N PRO A 453 -13.59 5.06 -22.17
CA PRO A 453 -13.26 6.48 -22.15
C PRO A 453 -12.47 6.87 -23.40
N THR A 454 -12.76 8.04 -23.94
CA THR A 454 -12.01 8.64 -25.06
C THR A 454 -11.43 9.98 -24.62
N SER A 455 -10.56 10.59 -25.43
CA SER A 455 -10.05 11.93 -25.16
C SER A 455 -11.18 12.97 -25.04
N ASP A 456 -12.25 12.79 -25.80
CA ASP A 456 -13.36 13.74 -25.90
C ASP A 456 -14.45 13.43 -24.86
N HIS A 457 -14.51 12.19 -24.39
CA HIS A 457 -15.43 11.71 -23.36
C HIS A 457 -14.66 10.87 -22.33
N PRO A 458 -13.90 11.51 -21.42
CA PRO A 458 -13.07 10.81 -20.46
C PRO A 458 -13.88 10.17 -19.34
N ASP A 459 -15.10 10.65 -19.08
CA ASP A 459 -15.96 10.21 -17.99
C ASP A 459 -17.08 9.32 -18.53
N VAL A 460 -16.98 8.02 -18.22
CA VAL A 460 -17.97 7.01 -18.58
C VAL A 460 -18.74 6.57 -17.33
N PHE A 461 -20.07 6.52 -17.44
CA PHE A 461 -20.95 6.18 -16.33
C PHE A 461 -22.32 5.65 -16.79
N VAL A 462 -22.95 4.90 -15.90
CA VAL A 462 -24.37 4.56 -15.90
C VAL A 462 -24.94 4.85 -14.51
N ALA A 463 -26.14 5.38 -14.43
CA ALA A 463 -26.73 5.78 -13.16
C ALA A 463 -28.25 5.58 -13.11
N LEU A 464 -28.75 5.40 -11.90
CA LEU A 464 -30.15 5.60 -11.52
C LEU A 464 -30.22 6.89 -10.71
N VAL A 465 -31.04 7.83 -11.16
CA VAL A 465 -31.10 9.19 -10.61
C VAL A 465 -32.51 9.48 -10.13
N ASN A 466 -32.62 9.98 -8.90
CA ASN A 466 -33.83 10.56 -8.35
C ASN A 466 -33.54 12.01 -7.98
N LEU A 467 -34.27 12.95 -8.59
CA LEU A 467 -34.07 14.40 -8.46
C LEU A 467 -35.14 15.09 -7.59
N GLU A 468 -35.92 14.33 -6.82
CA GLU A 468 -36.90 14.95 -5.92
C GLU A 468 -36.21 15.61 -4.73
N ASP A 469 -36.69 16.81 -4.42
CA ASP A 469 -36.33 17.56 -3.21
C ASP A 469 -36.79 16.82 -1.95
N ARG A 470 -35.90 16.69 -0.96
CA ARG A 470 -36.16 16.03 0.31
C ARG A 470 -35.59 16.81 1.48
N ASP A 471 -36.31 16.75 2.59
CA ASP A 471 -35.84 17.10 3.92
C ASP A 471 -35.63 15.79 4.69
N LEU A 472 -34.37 15.46 4.95
CA LEU A 472 -33.94 14.27 5.69
C LEU A 472 -33.39 14.65 7.08
N GLU A 473 -33.71 15.84 7.60
CA GLU A 473 -33.29 16.25 8.93
C GLU A 473 -33.81 15.26 10.00
N GLY A 474 -32.95 14.93 10.96
CA GLY A 474 -33.26 13.96 12.03
C GLY A 474 -33.13 12.49 11.62
N ARG A 475 -32.72 12.19 10.38
CA ARG A 475 -32.32 10.85 9.95
C ARG A 475 -30.82 10.65 10.13
N GLU A 476 -30.40 9.42 10.41
CA GLU A 476 -29.00 9.05 10.64
C GLU A 476 -28.33 8.51 9.37
N GLY A 477 -29.08 7.86 8.48
CA GLY A 477 -28.51 7.25 7.28
C GLY A 477 -29.50 6.69 6.27
N ILE A 478 -28.94 6.03 5.25
CA ILE A 478 -29.68 5.36 4.17
C ILE A 478 -29.55 3.84 4.34
N THR A 479 -30.63 3.13 4.04
CA THR A 479 -30.61 1.67 3.89
C THR A 479 -31.41 1.23 2.67
N PHE A 480 -30.97 0.16 2.02
CA PHE A 480 -31.68 -0.47 0.91
C PHE A 480 -31.23 -1.92 0.73
N TRP A 481 -31.98 -2.69 -0.03
CA TRP A 481 -31.60 -4.02 -0.46
C TRP A 481 -30.94 -3.96 -1.83
N ILE A 482 -29.89 -4.76 -2.03
CA ILE A 482 -29.17 -4.86 -3.30
C ILE A 482 -28.80 -6.31 -3.59
N ARG A 483 -28.88 -6.68 -4.87
CA ARG A 483 -28.26 -7.88 -5.43
C ARG A 483 -27.79 -7.62 -6.86
N ALA A 484 -27.01 -8.53 -7.39
CA ALA A 484 -26.61 -8.50 -8.79
C ALA A 484 -26.37 -9.91 -9.35
N ASP A 485 -26.12 -10.02 -10.65
CA ASP A 485 -25.68 -11.27 -11.30
C ASP A 485 -24.17 -11.53 -11.15
N GLY A 486 -23.47 -10.67 -10.40
CA GLY A 486 -22.05 -10.74 -10.11
C GLY A 486 -21.65 -9.78 -8.99
N VAL A 487 -20.34 -9.62 -8.79
CA VAL A 487 -19.79 -8.65 -7.83
C VAL A 487 -19.40 -7.39 -8.59
N TYR A 488 -20.13 -6.31 -8.32
CA TYR A 488 -19.90 -4.99 -8.88
C TYR A 488 -19.75 -3.99 -7.74
N ARG A 489 -18.99 -2.93 -8.00
CA ARG A 489 -18.98 -1.76 -7.14
C ARG A 489 -19.79 -0.65 -7.80
N MET A 490 -20.54 0.06 -6.97
CA MET A 490 -21.24 1.28 -7.35
C MET A 490 -21.07 2.33 -6.28
N TRP A 491 -21.17 3.60 -6.66
CA TRP A 491 -21.28 4.71 -5.74
C TRP A 491 -22.76 4.99 -5.45
N VAL A 492 -23.06 5.22 -4.18
CA VAL A 492 -24.33 5.81 -3.77
C VAL A 492 -24.05 7.26 -3.39
N GLN A 493 -24.75 8.18 -4.02
CA GLN A 493 -24.59 9.61 -3.84
C GLN A 493 -25.84 10.22 -3.24
N VAL A 494 -25.64 11.12 -2.28
CA VAL A 494 -26.63 12.06 -1.79
C VAL A 494 -26.13 13.44 -2.20
N ARG A 495 -26.97 14.19 -2.91
CA ARG A 495 -26.60 15.52 -3.38
C ARG A 495 -27.47 16.56 -2.72
N ASP A 496 -26.85 17.54 -2.09
CA ASP A 496 -27.51 18.67 -1.44
C ASP A 496 -27.25 19.96 -2.21
N GLU A 497 -28.09 20.96 -1.97
CA GLU A 497 -27.97 22.26 -2.60
C GLU A 497 -26.73 23.00 -2.10
N ASN A 498 -25.84 23.35 -3.03
CA ASN A 498 -24.70 24.20 -2.75
C ASN A 498 -24.46 25.18 -3.91
N LEU A 499 -24.88 26.43 -3.72
CA LEU A 499 -24.79 27.50 -4.74
C LEU A 499 -23.35 27.88 -5.10
N ALA A 500 -22.35 27.48 -4.31
CA ALA A 500 -20.94 27.70 -4.62
C ALA A 500 -20.38 26.62 -5.57
N SER A 501 -21.07 25.49 -5.74
CA SER A 501 -20.64 24.38 -6.59
C SER A 501 -20.88 24.67 -8.08
N SER A 502 -19.92 24.31 -8.93
CA SER A 502 -20.09 24.30 -10.39
C SER A 502 -20.93 23.12 -10.90
N ASP A 503 -21.20 22.13 -10.05
CA ASP A 503 -21.89 20.89 -10.41
C ASP A 503 -23.40 21.05 -10.19
N ASP A 504 -24.04 21.82 -11.09
CA ASP A 504 -25.47 22.13 -11.06
C ASP A 504 -25.94 22.78 -9.74
N SER A 505 -25.08 23.56 -9.09
CA SER A 505 -25.32 24.14 -7.76
C SER A 505 -25.60 23.07 -6.69
N THR A 506 -24.99 21.88 -6.82
CA THR A 506 -25.08 20.80 -5.83
C THR A 506 -23.72 20.33 -5.37
N GLU A 507 -23.62 19.89 -4.11
CA GLU A 507 -22.47 19.14 -3.62
C GLU A 507 -22.77 17.64 -3.64
N TRP A 508 -21.79 16.82 -4.01
CA TRP A 508 -21.97 15.38 -4.20
C TRP A 508 -21.30 14.62 -3.06
N TRP A 509 -22.10 14.07 -2.17
CA TRP A 509 -21.66 13.22 -1.07
C TRP A 509 -21.82 11.78 -1.45
N PHE A 510 -20.78 10.95 -1.30
CA PHE A 510 -20.84 9.59 -1.77
C PHE A 510 -20.15 8.58 -0.86
N THR A 511 -20.61 7.34 -0.99
CA THR A 511 -19.95 6.14 -0.47
C THR A 511 -20.01 5.04 -1.52
N SER A 512 -19.17 4.03 -1.41
CA SER A 512 -19.26 2.86 -2.29
C SER A 512 -20.06 1.75 -1.64
N VAL A 513 -20.75 0.96 -2.46
CA VAL A 513 -21.31 -0.33 -2.05
C VAL A 513 -20.86 -1.41 -3.03
N LYS A 514 -20.71 -2.63 -2.52
CA LYS A 514 -20.34 -3.82 -3.30
C LYS A 514 -21.56 -4.73 -3.37
N THR A 515 -21.91 -5.19 -4.56
CA THR A 515 -23.03 -6.13 -4.76
C THR A 515 -22.62 -7.56 -4.44
N GLN A 516 -23.60 -8.40 -4.14
CA GLN A 516 -23.46 -9.86 -4.10
C GLN A 516 -24.56 -10.51 -4.93
N THR A 517 -24.44 -11.83 -5.15
CA THR A 517 -25.44 -12.60 -5.92
C THR A 517 -26.75 -12.78 -5.19
N ASP A 518 -26.70 -12.83 -3.86
CA ASP A 518 -27.87 -12.90 -3.00
C ASP A 518 -28.31 -11.49 -2.59
N TRP A 519 -29.59 -11.36 -2.24
CA TRP A 519 -30.13 -10.13 -1.67
C TRP A 519 -29.47 -9.84 -0.31
N GLU A 520 -28.79 -8.70 -0.24
CA GLU A 520 -28.23 -8.18 1.00
C GLU A 520 -28.77 -6.79 1.30
N GLN A 521 -29.00 -6.52 2.58
CA GLN A 521 -29.28 -5.19 3.03
C GLN A 521 -27.97 -4.44 3.23
N VAL A 522 -27.93 -3.21 2.75
CA VAL A 522 -26.84 -2.29 2.99
C VAL A 522 -27.38 -1.10 3.79
N SER A 523 -26.60 -0.65 4.76
CA SER A 523 -26.92 0.51 5.58
C SER A 523 -25.64 1.29 5.85
N PHE A 524 -25.70 2.61 5.71
CA PHE A 524 -24.59 3.50 6.06
C PHE A 524 -25.10 4.84 6.58
N PRO A 525 -24.43 5.42 7.60
CA PRO A 525 -24.81 6.71 8.13
C PRO A 525 -24.39 7.84 7.18
N PHE A 526 -25.12 8.95 7.19
CA PHE A 526 -24.76 10.14 6.40
C PHE A 526 -23.36 10.67 6.75
N THR A 527 -22.93 10.50 8.00
CA THR A 527 -21.58 10.88 8.48
C THR A 527 -20.45 10.05 7.85
N SER A 528 -20.76 8.93 7.19
CA SER A 528 -19.78 8.14 6.44
C SER A 528 -19.61 8.59 4.99
N LEU A 529 -20.53 9.43 4.48
CA LEU A 529 -20.42 9.99 3.15
C LEU A 529 -19.29 11.01 3.10
N ARG A 530 -18.68 11.15 1.92
CA ARG A 530 -17.62 12.13 1.68
C ARG A 530 -17.88 12.89 0.40
N SER A 531 -17.43 14.14 0.38
CA SER A 531 -17.36 14.97 -0.81
C SER A 531 -15.90 15.13 -1.24
N ILE A 532 -15.68 15.26 -2.55
CA ILE A 532 -14.36 15.56 -3.13
C ILE A 532 -14.30 16.98 -3.69
N ASN A 533 -15.35 17.78 -3.53
CA ASN A 533 -15.38 19.15 -4.00
C ASN A 533 -14.66 20.05 -2.99
N PRO A 534 -13.50 20.64 -3.31
CA PRO A 534 -12.75 21.46 -2.37
C PRO A 534 -13.34 22.88 -2.20
N GLN A 535 -14.35 23.24 -2.99
CA GLN A 535 -14.94 24.59 -3.01
C GLN A 535 -16.18 24.73 -2.12
N THR A 536 -16.61 23.64 -1.50
CA THR A 536 -17.82 23.59 -0.68
C THR A 536 -17.52 23.81 0.81
N ASP A 537 -18.56 23.89 1.64
CA ASP A 537 -18.42 24.07 3.09
C ASP A 537 -18.09 22.76 3.83
N GLY A 538 -18.13 21.63 3.12
CA GLY A 538 -17.83 20.31 3.64
C GLY A 538 -18.84 19.83 4.67
N GLN A 539 -20.10 20.26 4.56
CA GLN A 539 -21.21 19.76 5.36
C GLN A 539 -22.36 19.30 4.45
N LEU A 540 -22.94 18.14 4.77
CA LEU A 540 -24.13 17.64 4.09
C LEU A 540 -25.38 18.28 4.71
N ASP A 541 -26.04 19.16 3.97
CA ASP A 541 -27.29 19.82 4.35
C ASP A 541 -28.48 18.87 4.10
N LEU A 542 -28.88 18.11 5.13
CA LEU A 542 -29.96 17.13 5.04
C LEU A 542 -31.34 17.75 4.78
N ASP A 543 -31.56 19.03 5.11
CA ASP A 543 -32.81 19.76 4.85
C ASP A 543 -32.95 20.20 3.38
N LYS A 544 -31.86 20.07 2.58
CA LYS A 544 -31.79 20.52 1.19
C LYS A 544 -31.28 19.44 0.25
N VAL A 545 -31.65 18.18 0.49
CA VAL A 545 -31.28 17.09 -0.40
C VAL A 545 -32.03 17.26 -1.72
N ARG A 546 -31.29 17.32 -2.82
CA ARG A 546 -31.78 17.52 -4.20
C ARG A 546 -31.74 16.24 -5.03
N ALA A 547 -30.88 15.29 -4.67
CA ALA A 547 -30.83 14.02 -5.38
C ALA A 547 -30.31 12.85 -4.55
N ILE A 548 -30.78 11.65 -4.92
CA ILE A 548 -30.16 10.37 -4.55
C ILE A 548 -29.79 9.66 -5.86
N VAL A 549 -28.53 9.22 -5.97
CA VAL A 549 -28.00 8.65 -7.21
C VAL A 549 -27.25 7.36 -6.94
N PHE A 550 -27.57 6.30 -7.67
CA PHE A 550 -26.75 5.09 -7.75
C PHE A 550 -25.98 5.13 -9.06
N VAL A 551 -24.65 5.07 -9.03
CA VAL A 551 -23.83 5.23 -10.24
C VAL A 551 -22.70 4.21 -10.30
N ILE A 552 -22.52 3.62 -11.48
CA ILE A 552 -21.34 2.83 -11.82
C ILE A 552 -20.55 3.64 -12.87
N ASP A 553 -19.34 4.03 -12.51
CA ASP A 553 -18.43 4.78 -13.37
C ASP A 553 -17.07 4.06 -13.48
N LYS A 554 -16.13 4.66 -14.22
CA LYS A 554 -14.75 4.17 -14.37
C LYS A 554 -13.98 4.07 -13.04
N GLY A 555 -14.41 4.81 -12.03
CA GLY A 555 -13.84 4.82 -10.68
C GLY A 555 -14.39 3.71 -9.80
N ALA A 556 -15.54 3.11 -10.14
CA ALA A 556 -16.12 1.95 -9.47
C ALA A 556 -15.79 0.63 -10.19
N MET A 557 -15.83 0.61 -11.52
CA MET A 557 -15.66 -0.58 -12.35
C MET A 557 -14.74 -0.29 -13.54
N LYS A 558 -14.05 -1.33 -14.05
CA LYS A 558 -13.28 -1.22 -15.28
C LYS A 558 -14.17 -0.85 -16.48
N PRO A 559 -13.71 0.03 -17.39
CA PRO A 559 -14.36 0.26 -18.67
C PRO A 559 -14.68 -1.05 -19.42
N GLY A 560 -15.87 -1.15 -20.01
CA GLY A 560 -16.35 -2.37 -20.66
C GLY A 560 -17.06 -3.38 -19.75
N SER A 561 -17.05 -3.17 -18.44
CA SER A 561 -17.82 -4.00 -17.49
C SER A 561 -19.32 -3.97 -17.82
N GLN A 562 -19.99 -5.10 -17.65
CA GLN A 562 -21.43 -5.24 -17.90
C GLN A 562 -22.05 -6.24 -16.92
N GLY A 563 -23.34 -6.05 -16.63
CA GLY A 563 -24.05 -6.88 -15.66
C GLY A 563 -25.45 -6.37 -15.40
N MET A 564 -26.09 -6.93 -14.37
CA MET A 564 -27.41 -6.56 -13.90
C MET A 564 -27.39 -6.36 -12.39
N VAL A 565 -27.87 -5.21 -11.95
CA VAL A 565 -28.03 -4.89 -10.52
C VAL A 565 -29.50 -4.67 -10.24
N TRP A 566 -29.98 -5.22 -9.12
CA TRP A 566 -31.33 -4.98 -8.61
C TRP A 566 -31.24 -4.23 -7.29
N LEU A 567 -32.10 -3.23 -7.11
CA LEU A 567 -32.30 -2.51 -5.86
C LEU A 567 -33.76 -2.64 -5.42
N ASP A 568 -33.96 -2.75 -4.12
CA ASP A 568 -35.28 -2.89 -3.49
C ASP A 568 -35.32 -2.11 -2.16
N ASP A 569 -36.51 -1.65 -1.76
CA ASP A 569 -36.79 -0.96 -0.49
C ASP A 569 -35.75 0.11 -0.06
N LEU A 570 -35.60 1.20 -0.83
CA LEU A 570 -34.79 2.35 -0.41
C LEU A 570 -35.48 3.10 0.74
N GLY A 571 -34.79 3.20 1.88
CA GLY A 571 -35.26 3.92 3.05
C GLY A 571 -34.18 4.70 3.77
N VAL A 572 -34.62 5.41 4.80
CA VAL A 572 -33.79 6.15 5.76
C VAL A 572 -34.11 5.68 7.18
N TYR A 573 -33.12 5.72 8.05
CA TYR A 573 -33.25 5.31 9.45
C TYR A 573 -32.90 6.42 10.43
#